data_AF-A0A6J8A8H9-F1
#
_entry.id   AF-A0A6J8A8H9-F1
#
_cell.length_a   1.000
_cell.length_b   1.000
_cell.length_c   1.000
_cell.angle_alpha   90.00
_cell.angle_beta   90.00
_cell.angle_gamma   90.00
#
_symmetry.space_group_name_H-M   'P 1'
#
loop_
_entity.id
_entity.type
_entity.pdbx_description
1 polymer ?
#
loop_
_entity_poly.entity_id
_entity_poly.type
_entity_poly.pdbx_seq_one_letter_code
_entity_poly.pdbx_strand_id
1 'polypeptide(L)'
;MGYENKKTPGRRKILKHQMTVKKRNLEDGDSDSDMEITELDTTLESEPGTSTSSEKLPEAICSFNVLEASSTVDKLKSLIVWLPREVIRDCCPESFRENYPRTTCIMDCAETFIQRPTNLRSRGETYSNYKSHNTAKYLVGISPHGQIMFISKAFGGRASDKLIAEKSGFMNYMLPGDEITADRGFTIDDLLFPLGVKLNIPAFTKNKPQLSAEDVTTTRRIARIRIHVERVIRRLKVFKILSGNVPVSSLKLFDDILLVCSALVNLRSDLIRDTNESNE
;
A
#
# COMPACT_ATOMS: atom_id res chain seq x y z
N MET A 1 -32.15 32.88 5.95
CA MET A 1 -31.07 33.24 5.00
C MET A 1 -30.28 31.98 4.71
N GLY A 2 -30.16 31.62 3.44
CA GLY A 2 -29.90 30.25 2.98
C GLY A 2 -28.50 29.72 3.27
N TYR A 3 -28.45 28.45 3.68
CA TYR A 3 -27.23 27.65 3.70
C TYR A 3 -26.99 27.11 2.29
N GLU A 4 -25.93 27.57 1.64
CA GLU A 4 -25.46 27.00 0.37
C GLU A 4 -24.99 25.56 0.59
N ASN A 5 -25.70 24.63 -0.06
CA ASN A 5 -25.31 23.24 -0.22
C ASN A 5 -24.01 23.15 -1.05
N LYS A 6 -22.85 23.09 -0.38
CA LYS A 6 -21.57 22.79 -1.04
C LYS A 6 -21.54 21.31 -1.42
N LYS A 7 -22.01 21.02 -2.64
CA LYS A 7 -21.86 19.71 -3.29
C LYS A 7 -20.40 19.25 -3.22
N THR A 8 -20.20 18.03 -2.71
CA THR A 8 -18.95 17.27 -2.78
C THR A 8 -18.38 17.30 -4.21
N PRO A 9 -17.06 17.49 -4.41
CA PRO A 9 -16.49 17.56 -5.75
C PRO A 9 -16.65 16.22 -6.48
N GLY A 10 -17.55 16.15 -7.46
CA GLY A 10 -17.74 14.94 -8.26
C GLY A 10 -16.46 14.51 -8.99
N ARG A 11 -16.31 13.19 -9.19
CA ARG A 11 -15.23 12.42 -9.86
C ARG A 11 -14.51 13.12 -11.04
N ARG A 12 -15.20 14.00 -11.78
CA ARG A 12 -14.63 14.82 -12.87
C ARG A 12 -13.62 15.88 -12.41
N LYS A 13 -13.74 16.45 -11.21
CA LYS A 13 -12.80 17.44 -10.67
C LYS A 13 -11.45 16.80 -10.27
N ILE A 14 -11.50 15.59 -9.72
CA ILE A 14 -10.32 14.78 -9.36
C ILE A 14 -9.51 14.43 -10.62
N LEU A 15 -10.20 13.93 -11.67
CA LEU A 15 -9.56 13.61 -12.96
C LEU A 15 -8.90 14.83 -13.64
N LYS A 16 -9.52 16.02 -13.56
CA LYS A 16 -8.96 17.26 -14.14
C LYS A 16 -7.72 17.76 -13.40
N HIS A 17 -7.67 17.60 -12.07
CA HIS A 17 -6.50 17.98 -11.28
C HIS A 17 -5.31 17.03 -11.55
N GLN A 18 -5.57 15.72 -11.68
CA GLN A 18 -4.58 14.69 -12.03
C GLN A 18 -3.83 14.98 -13.34
N MET A 19 -4.51 15.56 -14.35
CA MET A 19 -3.86 15.91 -15.62
C MET A 19 -2.94 17.14 -15.53
N THR A 20 -3.15 18.03 -14.56
CA THR A 20 -2.42 19.31 -14.45
C THR A 20 -1.09 19.15 -13.70
N VAL A 21 -0.99 18.21 -12.77
CA VAL A 21 0.25 17.90 -12.03
C VAL A 21 1.33 17.29 -12.93
N LYS A 22 0.91 16.53 -13.97
CA LYS A 22 1.81 15.86 -14.93
C LYS A 22 2.75 16.80 -15.69
N LYS A 23 2.39 18.08 -15.87
CA LYS A 23 3.23 19.06 -16.61
C LYS A 23 4.40 19.61 -15.80
N ARG A 24 4.41 19.47 -14.47
CA ARG A 24 5.45 20.08 -13.61
C ARG A 24 6.58 19.14 -13.20
N ASN A 25 6.42 17.83 -13.34
CA ASN A 25 7.39 16.84 -12.84
C ASN A 25 8.30 16.27 -13.94
N LEU A 26 8.38 16.92 -15.10
CA LEU A 26 9.17 16.47 -16.27
C LEU A 26 10.51 17.22 -16.42
N GLU A 27 10.85 18.15 -15.52
CA GLU A 27 11.95 19.11 -15.77
C GLU A 27 13.24 18.92 -14.95
N ASP A 28 13.35 18.00 -13.99
CA ASP A 28 14.59 17.85 -13.22
C ASP A 28 15.08 16.38 -13.18
N GLY A 29 16.28 16.15 -13.74
CA GLY A 29 16.95 14.84 -13.80
C GLY A 29 18.40 14.89 -13.33
N ASP A 30 18.87 13.70 -12.92
CA ASP A 30 20.24 13.22 -12.65
C ASP A 30 21.03 13.89 -11.50
N SER A 31 21.89 13.23 -10.71
CA SER A 31 22.54 11.90 -10.70
C SER A 31 23.11 11.68 -9.27
N ASP A 32 23.13 10.45 -8.73
CA ASP A 32 24.39 9.77 -8.34
C ASP A 32 24.16 8.40 -7.70
N SER A 33 25.13 7.53 -7.93
CA SER A 33 25.20 6.12 -7.56
C SER A 33 25.50 5.88 -6.09
N ASP A 34 24.75 4.97 -5.45
CA ASP A 34 25.28 4.14 -4.36
C ASP A 34 24.52 2.80 -4.27
N MET A 35 25.29 1.74 -4.07
CA MET A 35 24.88 0.34 -4.09
C MET A 35 24.19 -0.04 -2.77
N GLU A 36 22.87 -0.29 -2.78
CA GLU A 36 22.15 -0.72 -1.58
C GLU A 36 21.22 -1.93 -1.86
N ILE A 37 21.61 -3.08 -1.30
CA ILE A 37 20.92 -4.37 -1.43
C ILE A 37 19.90 -4.50 -0.30
N THR A 38 18.60 -4.38 -0.57
CA THR A 38 17.49 -5.03 0.19
C THR A 38 16.19 -5.23 -0.63
N GLU A 39 16.24 -5.15 -1.97
CA GLU A 39 15.15 -5.59 -2.84
C GLU A 39 15.26 -7.12 -3.07
N LEU A 40 14.16 -7.81 -3.36
CA LEU A 40 14.19 -9.26 -3.69
C LEU A 40 15.22 -9.51 -4.80
N ASP A 41 16.36 -10.12 -4.46
CA ASP A 41 17.42 -10.48 -5.41
C ASP A 41 16.85 -11.43 -6.47
N THR A 42 16.77 -10.96 -7.72
CA THR A 42 16.12 -11.65 -8.85
C THR A 42 17.07 -12.58 -9.62
N THR A 43 18.27 -12.84 -9.10
CA THR A 43 19.22 -13.78 -9.71
C THR A 43 18.87 -15.23 -9.37
N LEU A 44 17.97 -15.81 -10.15
CA LEU A 44 17.74 -17.26 -10.18
C LEU A 44 17.99 -17.77 -11.60
N GLU A 45 19.17 -18.38 -11.78
CA GLU A 45 19.49 -19.24 -12.91
C GLU A 45 18.76 -20.58 -12.76
N SER A 46 18.07 -21.00 -13.81
CA SER A 46 17.50 -22.34 -13.93
C SER A 46 18.27 -23.11 -15.00
N GLU A 47 18.98 -24.16 -14.60
CA GLU A 47 19.55 -25.18 -15.50
C GLU A 47 18.47 -26.20 -15.92
N PRO A 48 18.57 -26.84 -17.11
CA PRO A 48 17.47 -27.56 -17.72
C PRO A 48 17.39 -29.02 -17.24
N GLY A 49 16.17 -29.47 -16.90
CA GLY A 49 15.87 -30.84 -16.52
C GLY A 49 14.65 -31.39 -17.26
N THR A 50 14.94 -32.35 -18.14
CA THR A 50 14.13 -33.37 -18.84
C THR A 50 12.60 -33.48 -18.63
N SER A 51 11.93 -33.61 -19.79
CA SER A 51 10.50 -33.79 -20.05
C SER A 51 9.84 -35.07 -19.53
N THR A 52 8.57 -34.97 -19.12
CA THR A 52 7.49 -35.90 -19.53
C THR A 52 6.12 -35.19 -19.55
N SER A 53 5.34 -35.51 -20.58
CA SER A 53 3.93 -35.19 -20.92
C SER A 53 2.93 -35.50 -19.78
N SER A 54 1.74 -34.93 -19.61
CA SER A 54 0.84 -34.10 -20.42
C SER A 54 -0.31 -33.63 -19.53
N GLU A 55 -0.70 -32.36 -19.59
CA GLU A 55 -2.09 -31.91 -19.43
C GLU A 55 -2.17 -30.47 -19.98
N LYS A 56 -2.63 -30.35 -21.24
CA LYS A 56 -2.69 -29.07 -21.96
C LYS A 56 -3.89 -28.27 -21.47
N LEU A 57 -3.65 -27.28 -20.60
CA LEU A 57 -4.52 -26.09 -20.52
C LEU A 57 -4.27 -25.22 -21.78
N PRO A 58 -5.28 -24.57 -22.35
CA PRO A 58 -5.14 -23.91 -23.64
C PRO A 58 -4.11 -22.76 -23.60
N GLU A 59 -3.06 -22.88 -24.40
CA GLU A 59 -1.93 -21.95 -24.59
C GLU A 59 -2.32 -20.57 -25.17
N ALA A 60 -3.57 -20.13 -25.03
CA ALA A 60 -4.11 -18.94 -25.70
C ALA A 60 -4.10 -17.65 -24.86
N ILE A 61 -3.47 -17.62 -23.68
CA ILE A 61 -3.41 -16.41 -22.83
C ILE A 61 -1.98 -15.85 -22.65
N CYS A 62 -0.93 -16.57 -23.05
CA CYS A 62 0.45 -16.12 -22.83
C CYS A 62 1.13 -15.66 -24.13
N SER A 63 0.56 -14.63 -24.75
CA SER A 63 1.26 -13.85 -25.79
C SER A 63 0.94 -12.37 -25.60
N PHE A 64 0.95 -11.90 -24.36
CA PHE A 64 0.97 -10.46 -24.09
C PHE A 64 2.41 -10.01 -24.30
N ASN A 65 2.66 -9.26 -25.37
CA ASN A 65 3.98 -8.73 -25.69
C ASN A 65 4.50 -7.94 -24.48
N VAL A 66 5.74 -8.21 -24.05
CA VAL A 66 6.37 -7.56 -22.88
C VAL A 66 6.33 -6.03 -22.97
N LEU A 67 6.42 -5.48 -24.19
CA LEU A 67 6.30 -4.04 -24.46
C LEU A 67 4.88 -3.49 -24.22
N GLU A 68 3.84 -4.25 -24.57
CA GLU A 68 2.44 -3.86 -24.32
C GLU A 68 2.08 -4.00 -22.83
N ALA A 69 2.66 -5.00 -22.15
CA ALA A 69 2.55 -5.16 -20.70
C ALA A 69 3.13 -3.93 -19.98
N SER A 70 4.35 -3.53 -20.33
CA SER A 70 5.04 -2.37 -19.75
C SER A 70 4.25 -1.06 -19.97
N SER A 71 3.79 -0.80 -21.20
CA SER A 71 2.96 0.38 -21.49
C SER A 71 1.65 0.41 -20.68
N THR A 72 1.07 -0.76 -20.40
CA THR A 72 -0.16 -0.88 -19.60
C THR A 72 0.11 -0.62 -18.11
N VAL A 73 1.20 -1.14 -17.56
CA VAL A 73 1.64 -0.87 -16.19
C VAL A 73 1.87 0.63 -15.98
N ASP A 74 2.54 1.30 -16.93
CA ASP A 74 2.78 2.75 -16.86
C ASP A 74 1.48 3.58 -16.84
N LYS A 75 0.50 3.18 -17.65
CA LYS A 75 -0.82 3.83 -17.66
C LYS A 75 -1.55 3.61 -16.33
N LEU A 76 -1.51 2.40 -15.78
CA LEU A 76 -2.16 2.07 -14.51
C LEU A 76 -1.46 2.69 -13.30
N LYS A 77 -0.15 2.93 -13.37
CA LYS A 77 0.61 3.65 -12.32
C LYS A 77 0.02 5.02 -12.03
N SER A 78 -0.53 5.69 -13.04
CA SER A 78 -1.20 6.99 -12.89
C SER A 78 -2.48 6.95 -12.03
N LEU A 79 -2.99 5.77 -11.68
CA LEU A 79 -4.15 5.59 -10.79
C LEU A 79 -3.75 5.49 -9.31
N ILE A 80 -2.46 5.37 -9.01
CA ILE A 80 -1.90 5.34 -7.65
C ILE A 80 -1.11 6.63 -7.47
N VAL A 81 -1.77 7.63 -6.90
CA VAL A 81 -1.22 8.99 -6.80
C VAL A 81 -1.31 9.44 -5.37
N TRP A 82 -0.24 10.07 -4.89
CA TRP A 82 -0.27 10.79 -3.63
C TRP A 82 -1.13 12.05 -3.76
N LEU A 83 -2.24 12.08 -3.05
CA LEU A 83 -3.20 13.17 -3.17
C LEU A 83 -2.71 14.42 -2.43
N PRO A 84 -2.96 15.64 -2.94
CA PRO A 84 -2.72 16.86 -2.19
C PRO A 84 -3.54 16.89 -0.89
N ARG A 85 -2.98 17.50 0.16
CA ARG A 85 -3.63 17.65 1.47
C ARG A 85 -5.03 18.24 1.40
N GLU A 86 -5.23 19.23 0.53
CA GLU A 86 -6.52 19.88 0.33
C GLU A 86 -7.57 18.88 -0.17
N VAL A 87 -7.21 18.02 -1.13
CA VAL A 87 -8.08 16.98 -1.66
C VAL A 87 -8.38 15.93 -0.59
N ILE A 88 -7.36 15.52 0.17
CA ILE A 88 -7.54 14.56 1.28
C ILE A 88 -8.53 15.09 2.30
N ARG A 89 -8.40 16.36 2.71
CA ARG A 89 -9.28 17.00 3.67
C ARG A 89 -10.71 17.14 3.15
N ASP A 90 -10.87 17.54 1.89
CA ASP A 90 -12.18 17.75 1.28
C ASP A 90 -12.95 16.43 1.11
N CYS A 91 -12.25 15.34 0.81
CA CYS A 91 -12.81 13.98 0.69
C CYS A 91 -12.77 13.18 2.00
N CYS A 92 -12.33 13.79 3.11
CA CYS A 92 -12.19 13.10 4.39
C CYS A 92 -13.58 12.72 4.93
N PRO A 93 -13.85 11.42 5.23
CA PRO A 93 -15.12 11.00 5.79
C PRO A 93 -15.39 11.64 7.14
N GLU A 94 -16.67 11.82 7.48
CA GLU A 94 -17.07 12.50 8.74
C GLU A 94 -16.50 11.81 9.98
N SER A 95 -16.39 10.48 9.95
CA SER A 95 -15.79 9.67 11.03
C SER A 95 -14.34 10.05 11.37
N PHE A 96 -13.61 10.64 10.42
CA PHE A 96 -12.25 11.15 10.61
C PHE A 96 -12.24 12.60 11.06
N ARG A 97 -13.15 13.45 10.57
CA ARG A 97 -13.13 14.90 10.85
C ARG A 97 -13.26 15.23 12.32
N GLU A 98 -14.05 14.46 13.07
CA GLU A 98 -14.27 14.69 14.50
C GLU A 98 -13.03 14.41 15.37
N ASN A 99 -12.23 13.40 15.00
CA ASN A 99 -11.20 12.86 15.90
C ASN A 99 -9.77 12.95 15.33
N TYR A 100 -9.63 12.92 14.00
CA TYR A 100 -8.35 12.92 13.28
C TYR A 100 -8.44 13.72 11.96
N PRO A 101 -8.79 15.02 12.02
CA PRO A 101 -9.00 15.84 10.82
C PRO A 101 -7.74 16.08 9.99
N ARG A 102 -6.56 15.80 10.56
CA ARG A 102 -5.26 15.95 9.91
C ARG A 102 -4.67 14.61 9.42
N THR A 103 -5.38 13.50 9.53
CA THR A 103 -4.90 12.24 8.96
C THR A 103 -4.77 12.39 7.46
N THR A 104 -3.55 12.25 6.94
CA THR A 104 -3.28 12.28 5.51
C THR A 104 -3.11 10.88 4.95
N CYS A 105 -2.61 9.94 5.74
CA CYS A 105 -2.37 8.57 5.33
C CYS A 105 -2.73 7.57 6.44
N ILE A 106 -3.33 6.45 6.04
CA ILE A 106 -3.45 5.25 6.88
C ILE A 106 -2.64 4.17 6.17
N MET A 107 -1.72 3.53 6.89
CA MET A 107 -0.83 2.55 6.30
C MET A 107 -0.79 1.24 7.08
N ASP A 108 -0.51 0.18 6.35
CA ASP A 108 -0.29 -1.14 6.93
C ASP A 108 0.55 -2.00 5.97
N CYS A 109 1.29 -2.94 6.54
CA CYS A 109 2.04 -3.93 5.77
C CYS A 109 1.15 -5.14 5.47
N ALA A 110 1.25 -5.63 4.24
CA ALA A 110 0.60 -6.87 3.82
C ALA A 110 1.64 -7.90 3.38
N GLU A 111 1.29 -9.18 3.51
CA GLU A 111 2.14 -10.31 3.13
C GLU A 111 1.40 -11.23 2.17
N THR A 112 2.08 -11.69 1.12
CA THR A 112 1.62 -12.74 0.20
C THR A 112 2.51 -13.98 0.35
N PHE A 113 1.92 -15.18 0.39
CA PHE A 113 2.71 -16.41 0.42
C PHE A 113 3.48 -16.59 -0.88
N ILE A 114 4.73 -17.03 -0.76
CA ILE A 114 5.56 -17.38 -1.90
C ILE A 114 6.04 -18.81 -1.75
N GLN A 115 6.26 -19.47 -2.89
CA GLN A 115 6.84 -20.79 -2.91
C GLN A 115 8.22 -20.72 -2.25
N ARG A 116 8.52 -21.74 -1.43
CA ARG A 116 9.79 -21.83 -0.71
C ARG A 116 10.96 -21.74 -1.69
N PRO A 117 11.83 -20.73 -1.57
CA PRO A 117 13.03 -20.65 -2.40
C PRO A 117 13.98 -21.82 -2.14
N THR A 118 14.65 -22.29 -3.20
CA THR A 118 15.71 -23.31 -3.10
C THR A 118 16.98 -22.73 -2.49
N ASN A 119 17.32 -21.49 -2.87
CA ASN A 119 18.44 -20.74 -2.31
C ASN A 119 18.22 -20.50 -0.80
N LEU A 120 19.21 -20.91 0.02
CA LEU A 120 19.12 -20.84 1.48
C LEU A 120 19.03 -19.41 2.01
N ARG A 121 19.73 -18.47 1.37
CA ARG A 121 19.74 -17.04 1.72
C ARG A 121 18.37 -16.42 1.43
N SER A 122 17.89 -16.53 0.19
CA SER A 122 16.57 -16.00 -0.20
C SER A 122 15.45 -16.61 0.63
N ARG A 123 15.55 -17.90 0.97
CA ARG A 123 14.63 -18.57 1.88
C ARG A 123 14.68 -17.99 3.30
N GLY A 124 15.86 -17.66 3.81
CA GLY A 124 16.02 -17.01 5.11
C GLY A 124 15.46 -15.59 5.13
N GLU A 125 15.68 -14.82 4.07
CA GLU A 125 15.24 -13.42 3.93
C GLU A 125 13.71 -13.31 3.71
N THR A 126 13.12 -14.30 3.05
CA THR A 126 11.67 -14.31 2.79
C THR A 126 10.86 -15.01 3.88
N TYR A 127 11.49 -15.66 4.86
CA TYR A 127 10.75 -16.36 5.91
C TYR A 127 10.12 -15.38 6.91
N SER A 128 8.80 -15.34 6.94
CA SER A 128 8.03 -14.59 7.92
C SER A 128 7.72 -15.46 9.13
N ASN A 129 8.28 -15.08 10.29
CA ASN A 129 7.99 -15.73 11.56
C ASN A 129 6.50 -15.60 11.94
N TYR A 130 5.87 -14.48 11.57
CA TYR A 130 4.46 -14.24 11.86
C TYR A 130 3.54 -15.19 11.09
N LYS A 131 3.93 -15.54 9.86
CA LYS A 131 3.16 -16.43 8.98
C LYS A 131 3.63 -17.88 9.00
N SER A 132 4.77 -18.17 9.62
CA SER A 132 5.45 -19.47 9.56
C SER A 132 5.61 -19.98 8.11
N HIS A 133 5.86 -19.05 7.18
CA HIS A 133 5.96 -19.33 5.74
C HIS A 133 6.88 -18.33 5.04
N ASN A 134 7.37 -18.68 3.85
CA ASN A 134 8.03 -17.72 2.98
C ASN A 134 7.00 -16.75 2.41
N THR A 135 7.23 -15.45 2.57
CA THR A 135 6.33 -14.40 2.08
C THR A 135 7.08 -13.28 1.36
N ALA A 136 6.34 -12.59 0.51
CA ALA A 136 6.68 -11.27 0.01
C ALA A 136 5.84 -10.25 0.78
N LYS A 137 6.50 -9.25 1.35
CA LYS A 137 5.92 -8.23 2.23
C LYS A 137 5.99 -6.86 1.58
N TYR A 138 4.95 -6.06 1.70
CA TYR A 138 4.84 -4.76 1.04
C TYR A 138 3.96 -3.80 1.85
N LEU A 139 4.27 -2.50 1.76
CA LEU A 139 3.56 -1.44 2.46
C LEU A 139 2.44 -0.87 1.57
N VAL A 140 1.24 -0.75 2.13
CA VAL A 140 0.10 -0.11 1.48
C VAL A 140 -0.23 1.17 2.24
N GLY A 141 -0.26 2.30 1.54
CA GLY A 141 -0.71 3.59 2.07
C GLY A 141 -2.00 4.05 1.40
N ILE A 142 -3.02 4.36 2.19
CA ILE A 142 -4.33 4.81 1.70
C ILE A 142 -4.68 6.21 2.22
N SER A 143 -5.50 6.94 1.47
CA SER A 143 -6.14 8.16 1.97
C SER A 143 -7.21 7.80 3.01
N PRO A 144 -7.65 8.74 3.86
CA PRO A 144 -8.80 8.57 4.75
C PRO A 144 -10.08 8.09 4.05
N HIS A 145 -10.27 8.46 2.77
CA HIS A 145 -11.41 8.02 1.97
C HIS A 145 -11.25 6.58 1.40
N GLY A 146 -10.09 5.96 1.60
CA GLY A 146 -9.83 4.57 1.19
C GLY A 146 -9.24 4.38 -0.20
N GLN A 147 -8.73 5.44 -0.84
CA GLN A 147 -7.98 5.32 -2.09
C GLN A 147 -6.54 4.90 -1.81
N ILE A 148 -6.01 3.91 -2.53
CA ILE A 148 -4.58 3.55 -2.46
C ILE A 148 -3.78 4.69 -3.09
N MET A 149 -2.94 5.33 -2.28
CA MET A 149 -2.05 6.41 -2.70
C MET A 149 -0.62 5.92 -2.87
N PHE A 150 -0.26 4.83 -2.18
CA PHE A 150 1.08 4.29 -2.17
C PHE A 150 1.06 2.76 -2.07
N ILE A 151 1.92 2.12 -2.85
CA ILE A 151 2.25 0.70 -2.77
C ILE A 151 3.76 0.58 -2.91
N SER A 152 4.44 -0.04 -1.94
CA SER A 152 5.89 -0.26 -2.05
C SER A 152 6.21 -1.38 -3.03
N LYS A 153 7.46 -1.43 -3.49
CA LYS A 153 8.06 -2.69 -3.95
C LYS A 153 8.00 -3.75 -2.85
N ALA A 154 8.09 -5.01 -3.25
CA ALA A 154 8.09 -6.13 -2.32
C ALA A 154 9.46 -6.39 -1.69
N PHE A 155 9.41 -6.64 -0.39
CA PHE A 155 10.52 -7.06 0.45
C PHE A 155 10.34 -8.53 0.84
N GLY A 156 11.41 -9.17 1.31
CA GLY A 156 11.29 -10.48 1.93
C GLY A 156 10.44 -10.44 3.20
N GLY A 157 9.70 -11.50 3.47
CA GLY A 157 8.84 -11.66 4.67
C GLY A 157 9.51 -11.39 6.01
N ARG A 158 10.85 -11.48 6.09
CA ARG A 158 11.60 -11.17 7.31
C ARG A 158 11.77 -9.66 7.56
N ALA A 159 11.58 -8.82 6.54
CA ALA A 159 11.75 -7.38 6.64
C ALA A 159 10.80 -6.79 7.69
N SER A 160 11.35 -5.93 8.55
CA SER A 160 10.57 -5.24 9.57
C SER A 160 9.73 -4.13 8.93
N ASP A 161 8.60 -3.79 9.56
CA ASP A 161 7.73 -2.71 9.07
C ASP A 161 8.48 -1.36 9.01
N LYS A 162 9.37 -1.13 9.97
CA LYS A 162 10.27 0.03 9.99
C LYS A 162 11.19 0.08 8.78
N LEU A 163 11.86 -1.02 8.46
CA LEU A 163 12.78 -1.09 7.31
C LEU A 163 12.03 -0.81 6.01
N ILE A 164 10.84 -1.38 5.84
CA ILE A 164 10.01 -1.16 4.65
C ILE A 164 9.60 0.32 4.56
N ALA A 165 9.13 0.92 5.66
CA ALA A 165 8.76 2.35 5.66
C ALA A 165 9.94 3.26 5.27
N GLU A 166 11.14 2.96 5.79
CA GLU A 166 12.37 3.70 5.50
C GLU A 166 12.83 3.54 4.05
N LYS A 167 12.93 2.30 3.56
CA LYS A 167 13.54 1.98 2.25
C LYS A 167 12.58 2.03 1.07
N SER A 168 11.27 2.03 1.30
CA SER A 168 10.28 2.03 0.20
C SER A 168 10.10 3.38 -0.50
N GLY A 169 10.73 4.45 0.01
CA GLY A 169 10.49 5.82 -0.46
C GLY A 169 9.17 6.42 0.03
N PHE A 170 8.46 5.75 0.95
CA PHE A 170 7.22 6.27 1.56
C PHE A 170 7.43 7.62 2.25
N MET A 171 8.58 7.81 2.91
CA MET A 171 8.91 9.03 3.64
C MET A 171 8.96 10.29 2.74
N ASN A 172 9.25 10.12 1.45
CA ASN A 172 9.38 11.21 0.49
C ASN A 172 8.07 11.96 0.22
N TYR A 173 6.93 11.37 0.61
CA TYR A 173 5.61 11.95 0.43
C TYR A 173 5.13 12.77 1.64
N MET A 174 5.87 12.73 2.75
CA MET A 174 5.46 13.33 3.99
C MET A 174 5.78 14.82 4.03
N LEU A 175 4.85 15.58 4.59
CA LEU A 175 5.01 17.02 4.77
C LEU A 175 4.84 17.39 6.26
N PRO A 176 5.51 18.46 6.74
CA PRO A 176 5.35 18.91 8.12
C PRO A 176 3.89 19.22 8.48
N GLY A 177 3.42 18.66 9.60
CA GLY A 177 2.03 18.75 10.07
C GLY A 177 1.10 17.63 9.58
N ASP A 178 1.59 16.67 8.80
CA ASP A 178 0.82 15.45 8.48
C ASP A 178 0.60 14.59 9.72
N GLU A 179 -0.53 13.87 9.73
CA GLU A 179 -0.74 12.77 10.67
C GLU A 179 -0.90 11.45 9.92
N ILE A 180 -0.11 10.44 10.29
CA ILE A 180 -0.17 9.09 9.72
C ILE A 180 -0.76 8.15 10.76
N THR A 181 -1.65 7.25 10.34
CA THR A 181 -2.15 6.16 11.18
C THR A 181 -1.55 4.84 10.74
N ALA A 182 -1.02 4.05 11.68
CA ALA A 182 -0.43 2.74 11.38
C ALA A 182 -0.77 1.70 12.45
N ASP A 183 -0.40 0.44 12.21
CA ASP A 183 -0.51 -0.58 13.24
C ASP A 183 0.54 -0.40 14.35
N ARG A 184 0.28 -0.99 15.52
CA ARG A 184 1.11 -0.84 16.73
C ARG A 184 2.59 -1.28 16.50
N GLY A 185 2.84 -2.16 15.52
CA GLY A 185 4.19 -2.63 15.17
C GLY A 185 5.07 -1.59 14.48
N PHE A 186 4.51 -0.48 13.98
CA PHE A 186 5.25 0.56 13.27
C PHE A 186 5.94 1.52 14.24
N THR A 187 7.14 1.17 14.69
CA THR A 187 7.99 2.06 15.51
C THR A 187 8.85 2.96 14.61
N ILE A 188 8.22 3.92 13.93
CA ILE A 188 8.88 4.81 12.97
C ILE A 188 8.84 6.29 13.40
N ASP A 189 8.46 6.57 14.65
CA ASP A 189 8.42 7.92 15.20
C ASP A 189 9.75 8.67 15.03
N ASP A 190 10.88 7.97 15.14
CA ASP A 190 12.21 8.55 14.94
C ASP A 190 12.47 8.99 13.49
N LEU A 191 11.83 8.34 12.51
CA LEU A 191 11.89 8.73 11.10
C LEU A 191 10.94 9.90 10.79
N LEU A 192 9.81 9.99 11.49
CA LEU A 192 8.76 10.99 11.26
C LEU A 192 8.98 12.29 12.02
N PHE A 193 9.59 12.22 13.20
CA PHE A 193 9.83 13.39 14.06
C PHE A 193 10.64 14.51 13.37
N PRO A 194 11.75 14.22 12.66
CA PRO A 194 12.49 15.25 11.94
C PRO A 194 11.69 15.91 10.81
N LEU A 195 10.70 15.21 10.26
CA LEU A 195 9.81 15.72 9.21
C LEU A 195 8.65 16.55 9.78
N GLY A 196 8.50 16.64 11.10
CA GLY A 196 7.37 17.29 11.75
C GLY A 196 6.05 16.55 11.51
N VAL A 197 6.10 15.22 11.35
CA VAL A 197 4.95 14.36 11.06
C VAL A 197 4.58 13.58 12.31
N LYS A 198 3.28 13.50 12.61
CA LYS A 198 2.79 12.78 13.78
C LYS A 198 2.36 11.37 13.41
N LEU A 199 2.81 10.38 14.18
CA LEU A 199 2.33 9.01 14.09
C LEU A 199 1.20 8.75 15.10
N ASN A 200 0.08 8.21 14.63
CA ASN A 200 -1.05 7.79 15.41
C ASN A 200 -1.11 6.25 15.42
N ILE A 201 -0.58 5.62 16.48
CA ILE A 201 -0.62 4.16 16.69
C ILE A 201 -1.40 3.81 17.97
N PRO A 202 -2.02 2.62 18.05
CA PRO A 202 -2.66 2.15 19.27
C PRO A 202 -1.71 2.14 20.47
N ALA A 203 -2.15 2.60 21.64
CA ALA A 203 -1.31 2.68 22.83
C ALA A 203 -0.66 1.32 23.20
N PHE A 204 0.59 1.36 23.67
CA PHE A 204 1.29 0.19 24.18
C PHE A 204 0.80 -0.14 25.59
N THR A 205 0.65 -1.44 25.89
CA THR A 205 0.28 -1.92 27.24
C THR A 205 1.52 -2.20 28.11
N LYS A 206 2.73 -1.87 27.65
CA LYS A 206 3.97 -2.22 28.37
C LYS A 206 4.00 -1.51 29.73
N ASN A 207 4.05 -2.31 30.80
CA ASN A 207 4.19 -1.94 32.21
C ASN A 207 2.95 -1.34 32.91
N LYS A 208 1.74 -1.46 32.35
CA LYS A 208 0.50 -1.14 33.08
C LYS A 208 -0.44 -2.35 33.12
N PRO A 209 -1.03 -2.72 34.28
CA PRO A 209 -1.99 -3.83 34.36
C PRO A 209 -3.28 -3.55 33.58
N GLN A 210 -3.61 -2.27 33.34
CA GLN A 210 -4.76 -1.84 32.55
C GLN A 210 -4.48 -0.49 31.86
N LEU A 211 -5.03 -0.28 30.66
CA LEU A 211 -5.05 1.02 30.00
C LEU A 211 -6.08 1.94 30.69
N SER A 212 -5.82 3.25 30.75
CA SER A 212 -6.80 4.21 31.27
C SER A 212 -8.05 4.24 30.37
N ALA A 213 -9.19 4.70 30.89
CA ALA A 213 -10.42 4.83 30.08
C ALA A 213 -10.22 5.73 28.84
N GLU A 214 -9.36 6.74 28.96
CA GLU A 214 -8.95 7.62 27.86
C GLU A 214 -8.09 6.88 26.83
N ASP A 215 -7.06 6.16 27.27
CA ASP A 215 -6.20 5.34 26.40
C ASP A 215 -7.00 4.26 25.66
N VAL A 216 -7.98 3.65 26.32
CA VAL A 216 -8.90 2.68 25.72
C VAL A 216 -9.74 3.34 24.64
N THR A 217 -10.26 4.54 24.89
CA THR A 217 -11.09 5.27 23.93
C THR A 217 -10.28 5.67 22.70
N THR A 218 -9.08 6.24 22.90
CA THR A 218 -8.15 6.59 21.83
C THR A 218 -7.72 5.36 21.04
N THR A 219 -7.39 4.25 21.71
CA THR A 219 -7.03 2.98 21.05
C THR A 219 -8.18 2.44 20.19
N ARG A 220 -9.42 2.47 20.70
CA ARG A 220 -10.60 2.06 19.93
C ARG A 220 -10.80 2.95 18.69
N ARG A 221 -10.59 4.26 18.81
CA ARG A 221 -10.72 5.19 17.70
C ARG A 221 -9.65 4.95 16.62
N ILE A 222 -8.39 4.76 17.00
CA ILE A 222 -7.31 4.41 16.07
C ILE A 222 -7.59 3.07 15.39
N ALA A 223 -8.04 2.06 16.15
CA ALA A 223 -8.40 0.75 15.58
C ALA A 223 -9.55 0.85 14.54
N ARG A 224 -10.55 1.71 14.79
CA ARG A 224 -11.62 1.99 13.82
C ARG A 224 -11.08 2.63 12.54
N ILE A 225 -10.08 3.49 12.63
CA ILE A 225 -9.44 4.07 11.44
C ILE A 225 -8.66 3.01 10.67
N ARG A 226 -7.86 2.21 11.37
CA ARG A 226 -7.04 1.16 10.75
C ARG A 226 -7.88 0.12 9.99
N ILE A 227 -9.14 -0.09 10.37
CA ILE A 227 -10.03 -1.02 9.64
C ILE A 227 -10.15 -0.66 8.15
N HIS A 228 -9.97 0.61 7.78
CA HIS A 228 -10.06 1.05 6.39
C HIS A 228 -8.91 0.50 5.54
N VAL A 229 -7.67 0.57 6.03
CA VAL A 229 -6.52 0.00 5.30
C VAL A 229 -6.60 -1.52 5.26
N GLU A 230 -7.04 -2.17 6.34
CA GLU A 230 -7.26 -3.62 6.35
C GLU A 230 -8.33 -4.04 5.32
N ARG A 231 -9.40 -3.26 5.16
CA ARG A 231 -10.45 -3.52 4.16
C ARG A 231 -9.93 -3.32 2.73
N VAL A 232 -9.07 -2.33 2.48
CA VAL A 232 -8.39 -2.14 1.19
C VAL A 232 -7.46 -3.31 0.90
N ILE A 233 -6.66 -3.75 1.87
CA ILE A 233 -5.80 -4.94 1.76
C ILE A 233 -6.66 -6.18 1.46
N ARG A 234 -7.80 -6.36 2.11
CA ARG A 234 -8.75 -7.44 1.77
C ARG A 234 -9.22 -7.36 0.31
N ARG A 235 -9.45 -6.16 -0.25
CA ARG A 235 -9.76 -5.99 -1.69
C ARG A 235 -8.58 -6.40 -2.58
N LEU A 236 -7.34 -6.09 -2.21
CA LEU A 236 -6.14 -6.59 -2.91
C LEU A 236 -6.07 -8.13 -2.85
N LYS A 237 -6.41 -8.73 -1.70
CA LYS A 237 -6.43 -10.20 -1.54
C LYS A 237 -7.61 -10.90 -2.23
N VAL A 238 -8.50 -10.18 -2.94
CA VAL A 238 -9.47 -10.82 -3.84
C VAL A 238 -8.77 -11.37 -5.08
N PHE A 239 -7.67 -10.76 -5.51
CA PHE A 239 -6.88 -11.25 -6.63
C PHE A 239 -6.12 -12.52 -6.20
N LYS A 240 -6.39 -13.63 -6.87
CA LYS A 240 -5.82 -14.94 -6.52
C LYS A 240 -4.30 -14.96 -6.55
N ILE A 241 -3.69 -14.13 -7.40
CA ILE A 241 -2.25 -13.95 -7.47
C ILE A 241 -1.65 -13.33 -6.19
N LEU A 242 -2.44 -12.57 -5.41
CA LEU A 242 -2.01 -11.97 -4.14
C LEU A 242 -2.49 -12.74 -2.91
N SER A 243 -3.49 -13.63 -3.04
CA SER A 243 -3.97 -14.47 -1.94
C SER A 243 -3.42 -15.89 -1.95
N GLY A 244 -2.92 -16.34 -3.09
CA GLY A 244 -2.37 -17.68 -3.29
C GLY A 244 -0.91 -17.78 -2.90
N ASN A 245 -0.30 -18.91 -3.29
CA ASN A 245 1.12 -19.15 -3.14
C ASN A 245 1.84 -18.81 -4.45
N VAL A 246 2.57 -17.70 -4.47
CA VAL A 246 3.21 -17.17 -5.69
C VAL A 246 4.45 -18.00 -6.04
N PRO A 247 4.54 -18.54 -7.26
CA PRO A 247 5.74 -19.26 -7.69
C PRO A 247 6.98 -18.36 -7.66
N VAL A 248 8.14 -18.91 -7.31
CA VAL A 248 9.40 -18.15 -7.24
C VAL A 248 9.73 -17.50 -8.60
N SER A 249 9.41 -18.18 -9.70
CA SER A 249 9.61 -17.67 -11.07
C SER A 249 8.82 -16.39 -11.37
N SER A 250 7.71 -16.15 -10.66
CA SER A 250 6.85 -14.98 -10.84
C SER A 250 7.26 -13.77 -9.99
N LEU A 251 8.23 -13.92 -9.07
CA LEU A 251 8.63 -12.84 -8.17
C LEU A 251 9.25 -11.65 -8.90
N LYS A 252 9.85 -11.87 -10.08
CA LYS A 252 10.40 -10.80 -10.93
C LYS A 252 9.34 -9.82 -11.41
N LEU A 253 8.07 -10.24 -11.46
CA LEU A 253 6.93 -9.43 -11.90
C LEU A 253 6.06 -8.98 -10.72
N PHE A 254 6.44 -9.29 -9.49
CA PHE A 254 5.55 -9.14 -8.35
C PHE A 254 5.24 -7.68 -8.04
N ASP A 255 6.20 -6.78 -8.24
CA ASP A 255 5.98 -5.33 -8.08
C ASP A 255 4.97 -4.79 -9.10
N ASP A 256 5.06 -5.22 -10.37
CA ASP A 256 4.09 -4.85 -11.41
C ASP A 256 2.70 -5.42 -11.08
N ILE A 257 2.64 -6.66 -10.60
CA ILE A 257 1.38 -7.29 -10.16
C ILE A 257 0.75 -6.48 -9.03
N LEU A 258 1.53 -6.05 -8.04
CA LEU A 258 1.06 -5.21 -6.92
C LEU A 258 0.50 -3.88 -7.42
N LEU A 259 1.22 -3.23 -8.34
CA LEU A 259 0.81 -1.96 -8.95
C LEU A 259 -0.49 -2.12 -9.73
N VAL A 260 -0.59 -3.12 -10.62
CA VAL A 260 -1.78 -3.39 -11.42
C VAL A 260 -2.98 -3.70 -10.51
N CYS A 261 -2.81 -4.59 -9.53
CA CYS A 261 -3.89 -4.93 -8.59
C CYS A 261 -4.36 -3.71 -7.80
N SER A 262 -3.43 -2.88 -7.34
CA SER A 262 -3.74 -1.66 -6.59
C SER A 262 -4.48 -0.62 -7.44
N ALA A 263 -4.05 -0.42 -8.68
CA ALA A 263 -4.73 0.43 -9.64
C ALA A 263 -6.16 -0.07 -9.93
N LEU A 264 -6.35 -1.37 -10.10
CA LEU A 264 -7.67 -1.98 -10.27
C LEU A 264 -8.55 -1.84 -9.03
N VAL A 265 -7.99 -1.89 -7.81
CA VAL A 265 -8.75 -1.61 -6.57
C VAL A 265 -9.24 -0.16 -6.55
N ASN A 266 -8.41 0.80 -6.97
CA ASN A 266 -8.78 2.22 -7.06
C ASN A 266 -9.89 2.50 -8.09
N LEU A 267 -10.10 1.63 -9.08
CA LEU A 267 -11.19 1.76 -10.06
C LEU A 267 -12.53 1.20 -9.56
N ARG A 268 -12.53 0.39 -8.49
CA ARG A 268 -13.76 -0.16 -7.89
C ARG A 268 -14.53 0.93 -7.14
N SER A 269 -15.82 0.68 -6.91
CA SER A 269 -16.68 1.57 -6.13
C SER A 269 -16.14 1.82 -4.71
N ASP A 270 -16.47 2.97 -4.14
CA ASP A 270 -15.93 3.43 -2.86
C ASP A 270 -16.11 2.40 -1.74
N LEU A 271 -15.12 2.35 -0.85
CA LEU A 271 -15.08 1.41 0.28
C LEU A 271 -15.77 1.97 1.52
N ILE A 272 -15.80 3.29 1.64
CA ILE A 272 -16.46 4.02 2.72
C ILE A 272 -17.74 4.58 2.12
N ARG A 273 -18.89 4.11 2.60
CA ARG A 273 -20.18 4.70 2.27
C ARG A 273 -20.47 5.76 3.32
N ASP A 274 -20.71 6.99 2.90
CA ASP A 274 -21.34 7.97 3.77
C ASP A 274 -22.76 7.45 4.08
N THR A 275 -23.13 7.44 5.36
CA THR A 275 -24.42 6.93 5.85
C THR A 275 -25.65 7.78 5.44
N ASN A 276 -25.54 8.55 4.34
CA ASN A 276 -26.59 9.47 3.90
C ASN A 276 -27.34 9.00 2.64
N GLU A 277 -27.07 7.80 2.11
CA GLU A 277 -27.81 7.24 0.96
C GLU A 277 -28.64 6.01 1.33
N SER A 278 -29.43 6.13 2.39
CA SER A 278 -30.54 5.23 2.66
C SER A 278 -31.67 5.99 3.34
N ASN A 279 -32.41 6.76 2.54
CA ASN A 279 -33.82 7.15 2.74
C ASN A 279 -34.23 8.05 1.56
N GLU A 280 -34.45 7.45 0.39
CA GLU A 280 -35.39 7.91 -0.63
C GLU A 280 -35.93 6.69 -1.38
#